data_AF-A0A5B8M5D5-F1
#
_entry.id   AF-A0A5B8M5D5-F1
#
_cell.length_a   1.000
_cell.length_b   1.000
_cell.length_c   1.000
_cell.angle_alpha   90.00
_cell.angle_beta   90.00
_cell.angle_gamma   90.00
#
_symmetry.space_group_name_H-M   'P 1'
#
loop_
_entity.id
_entity.type
_entity.pdbx_description
1 polymer ?
#
loop_
_entity_poly.entity_id
_entity_poly.type
_entity_poly.pdbx_seq_one_letter_code
_entity_poly.pdbx_strand_id
1 'polypeptide(L)'
;MREPRDAFHLAIPARDLDEAYDFYVKGLGCKLARRYDDRITLDFFGDQVVCHLSENYDPNPSMYPRHFGVTFREADDWRRLVALARTRELEFFVEPFHRFEGKVEEHESFMLKDPSGNLLEFKYYADPRMMY
;
A
#
# COMPACT_ATOMS: atom_id res chain seq x y z
N MET A 1 18.83 13.88 -7.62
CA MET A 1 17.77 13.75 -6.60
C MET A 1 16.49 13.38 -7.33
N ARG A 2 15.61 12.56 -6.73
CA ARG A 2 14.37 12.09 -7.37
C ARG A 2 13.48 13.27 -7.75
N GLU A 3 12.90 13.23 -8.95
CA GLU A 3 11.96 14.23 -9.47
C GLU A 3 10.55 13.63 -9.67
N PRO A 4 9.49 14.44 -9.84
CA PRO A 4 8.13 13.92 -10.09
C PRO A 4 7.97 13.08 -11.36
N ARG A 5 8.95 13.12 -12.29
CA ARG A 5 9.01 12.25 -13.48
C ARG A 5 9.65 10.89 -13.21
N ASP A 6 10.17 10.67 -12.01
CA ASP A 6 10.77 9.42 -11.58
C ASP A 6 9.79 8.62 -10.72
N ALA A 7 9.69 7.31 -10.98
CA ALA A 7 8.92 6.39 -10.15
C ALA A 7 9.84 5.70 -9.13
N PHE A 8 9.37 5.57 -7.89
CA PHE A 8 9.90 4.56 -6.98
C PHE A 8 9.50 3.17 -7.51
N HIS A 9 10.30 2.15 -7.22
CA HIS A 9 9.91 0.77 -7.54
C HIS A 9 10.17 -0.18 -6.37
N LEU A 10 9.23 -1.10 -6.13
CA LEU A 10 9.32 -2.12 -5.08
C LEU A 10 8.97 -3.49 -5.66
N ALA A 11 9.77 -4.50 -5.30
CA ALA A 11 9.46 -5.90 -5.57
C ALA A 11 8.97 -6.57 -4.27
N ILE A 12 7.85 -7.28 -4.35
CA ILE A 12 7.24 -8.02 -3.24
C ILE A 12 6.84 -9.44 -3.68
N PRO A 13 6.79 -10.42 -2.77
CA PRO A 13 6.31 -11.76 -3.10
C PRO A 13 4.79 -11.75 -3.32
N ALA A 14 4.34 -12.56 -4.27
CA ALA A 14 2.96 -12.97 -4.44
C ALA A 14 2.89 -14.49 -4.50
N ARG A 15 2.06 -15.11 -3.66
CA ARG A 15 1.83 -16.56 -3.68
C ARG A 15 1.05 -17.01 -4.92
N ASP A 16 0.23 -16.11 -5.47
CA ASP A 16 -0.57 -16.32 -6.67
C ASP A 16 -0.76 -14.98 -7.40
N LEU A 17 -0.57 -14.96 -8.72
CA LEU A 17 -0.62 -13.72 -9.52
C LEU A 17 -2.04 -13.23 -9.78
N ASP A 18 -3.03 -14.11 -9.82
CA ASP A 18 -4.43 -13.75 -9.98
C ASP A 18 -5.01 -13.20 -8.68
N GLU A 19 -4.66 -13.78 -7.54
CA GLU A 19 -5.01 -13.20 -6.23
C GLU A 19 -4.37 -11.82 -6.03
N ALA A 20 -3.10 -11.65 -6.42
CA ALA A 20 -2.45 -10.34 -6.39
C ALA A 20 -3.15 -9.34 -7.34
N TYR A 21 -3.51 -9.77 -8.55
CA TYR A 21 -4.26 -8.92 -9.48
C TYR A 21 -5.61 -8.50 -8.89
N ASP A 22 -6.35 -9.44 -8.30
CA ASP A 22 -7.66 -9.16 -7.71
C ASP A 22 -7.53 -8.20 -6.53
N PHE A 23 -6.53 -8.37 -5.66
CA PHE A 23 -6.28 -7.45 -4.56
C PHE A 23 -5.85 -6.06 -5.05
N TYR A 24 -4.79 -5.95 -5.86
CA TYR A 24 -4.22 -4.63 -6.20
C TYR A 24 -5.04 -3.90 -7.26
N VAL A 25 -5.58 -4.59 -8.27
CA VAL A 25 -6.27 -3.95 -9.40
C VAL A 25 -7.76 -3.82 -9.13
N LYS A 26 -8.47 -4.94 -8.89
CA LYS A 26 -9.92 -4.88 -8.64
C LYS A 26 -10.23 -4.29 -7.27
N GLY A 27 -9.44 -4.67 -6.26
CA GLY A 27 -9.57 -4.23 -4.88
C GLY A 27 -9.07 -2.81 -4.68
N LEU A 28 -7.75 -2.59 -4.69
CA LEU A 28 -7.13 -1.31 -4.35
C LEU A 28 -7.27 -0.25 -5.46
N GLY A 29 -7.58 -0.66 -6.70
CA GLY A 29 -7.78 0.26 -7.81
C GLY A 29 -6.49 0.68 -8.53
N CYS A 30 -5.37 -0.02 -8.30
CA CYS A 30 -4.14 0.15 -9.06
C CYS A 30 -4.35 -0.26 -10.53
N LYS A 31 -3.47 0.19 -11.43
CA LYS A 31 -3.53 -0.22 -12.84
C LYS A 31 -2.52 -1.31 -13.12
N LEU A 32 -2.93 -2.37 -13.80
CA LEU A 32 -2.00 -3.35 -14.35
C LEU A 32 -1.21 -2.70 -15.50
N ALA A 33 0.11 -2.74 -15.41
CA ALA A 33 0.99 -2.29 -16.49
C ALA A 33 1.42 -3.45 -17.38
N ARG A 34 1.92 -4.55 -16.79
CA ARG A 34 2.43 -5.73 -17.52
C ARG A 34 2.19 -7.01 -16.73
N ARG A 35 2.08 -8.12 -17.44
CA ARG A 35 1.99 -9.47 -16.88
C ARG A 35 2.94 -10.41 -17.61
N TYR A 36 3.61 -11.25 -16.86
CA TYR A 36 4.47 -12.35 -17.29
C TYR A 36 4.09 -13.61 -16.48
N ASP A 37 4.65 -14.76 -16.84
CA ASP A 37 4.40 -16.02 -16.13
C ASP A 37 4.86 -15.98 -14.66
N ASP A 38 5.85 -15.13 -14.35
CA ASP A 38 6.48 -15.05 -13.02
C ASP A 38 6.19 -13.75 -12.25
N ARG A 39 5.45 -12.80 -12.83
CA ARG A 39 5.15 -11.52 -12.16
C ARG A 39 4.04 -10.71 -12.81
N ILE A 40 3.43 -9.83 -12.02
CA ILE A 40 2.65 -8.68 -12.51
C ILE A 40 3.33 -7.36 -12.08
N THR A 41 3.29 -6.36 -12.95
CA THR A 41 3.77 -5.00 -12.66
C THR A 41 2.60 -4.04 -12.63
N LEU A 42 2.55 -3.19 -11.60
CA LEU A 42 1.44 -2.31 -11.29
C LEU A 42 1.89 -0.85 -11.28
N ASP A 43 1.04 0.04 -11.81
CA ASP A 43 1.02 1.46 -11.44
C ASP A 43 0.30 1.57 -10.09
N PHE A 44 1.10 1.69 -9.03
CA PHE A 44 0.70 1.81 -7.63
C PHE A 44 0.79 3.28 -7.24
N PHE A 45 -0.29 4.02 -7.44
CA PHE A 45 -0.40 5.46 -7.13
C PHE A 45 0.69 6.33 -7.81
N GLY A 46 1.09 5.98 -9.04
CA GLY A 46 2.15 6.66 -9.78
C GLY A 46 3.56 6.09 -9.57
N ASP A 47 3.76 5.24 -8.56
CA ASP A 47 4.96 4.45 -8.36
C ASP A 47 4.79 3.03 -8.94
N GLN A 48 5.87 2.23 -8.96
CA GLN A 48 5.84 0.87 -9.48
C GLN A 48 5.90 -0.17 -8.36
N VAL A 49 4.91 -1.07 -8.31
CA VAL A 49 4.98 -2.29 -7.50
C VAL A 49 5.02 -3.49 -8.42
N VAL A 50 5.95 -4.40 -8.18
CA VAL A 50 6.10 -5.66 -8.92
C VAL A 50 5.83 -6.81 -7.96
N CYS A 51 4.74 -7.53 -8.20
CA CYS A 51 4.39 -8.74 -7.47
C CYS A 51 5.04 -9.93 -8.19
N HIS A 52 6.05 -10.53 -7.58
CA HIS A 52 6.76 -11.70 -8.11
C HIS A 52 6.14 -12.98 -7.56
N LEU A 53 5.82 -13.93 -8.45
CA LEU A 53 5.39 -15.26 -8.04
C LEU A 53 6.49 -15.91 -7.20
N SER A 54 6.18 -16.24 -5.94
CA SER A 54 7.16 -16.72 -4.98
C SER A 54 6.53 -17.56 -3.89
N GLU A 55 7.24 -18.63 -3.50
CA GLU A 55 6.94 -19.43 -2.30
C GLU A 55 7.44 -18.76 -1.00
N ASN A 56 8.23 -17.68 -1.09
CA ASN A 56 8.78 -16.97 0.06
C ASN A 56 7.91 -15.77 0.43
N TYR A 57 6.74 -16.05 1.03
CA TYR A 57 5.80 -15.07 1.57
C TYR A 57 5.49 -15.39 3.04
N ASP A 58 5.01 -14.40 3.79
CA ASP A 58 4.67 -14.55 5.21
C ASP A 58 3.14 -14.47 5.41
N PRO A 59 2.43 -15.60 5.61
CA PRO A 59 0.99 -15.57 5.79
C PRO A 59 0.53 -14.94 7.11
N ASN A 60 1.43 -14.78 8.09
CA ASN A 60 1.12 -14.25 9.41
C ASN A 60 2.10 -13.13 9.79
N PRO A 61 2.08 -12.00 9.06
CA PRO A 61 3.05 -10.94 9.24
C PRO A 61 2.88 -10.26 10.60
N SER A 62 4.00 -9.85 11.20
CA SER A 62 4.00 -8.81 12.22
C SER A 62 4.12 -7.42 11.57
N MET A 63 3.57 -6.39 12.22
CA MET A 63 3.60 -4.99 11.74
C MET A 63 5.00 -4.50 11.29
N TYR A 64 6.03 -5.00 11.96
CA TYR A 64 7.43 -4.71 11.70
C TYR A 64 8.16 -6.01 11.38
N PRO A 65 9.25 -5.97 10.59
CA PRO A 65 9.96 -4.77 10.13
C PRO A 65 9.60 -4.30 8.72
N ARG A 66 8.61 -4.90 8.06
CA ARG A 66 8.32 -4.65 6.64
C ARG A 66 6.87 -4.22 6.42
N HIS A 67 6.71 -3.06 5.82
CA HIS A 67 5.49 -2.58 5.19
C HIS A 67 5.89 -1.50 4.17
N PHE A 68 4.97 -1.16 3.28
CA PHE A 68 5.16 -0.09 2.29
C PHE A 68 3.83 0.60 2.03
N GLY A 69 3.83 1.72 1.30
CA GLY A 69 2.59 2.36 0.90
C GLY A 69 2.82 3.82 0.55
N VAL A 70 1.81 4.65 0.78
CA VAL A 70 1.82 6.06 0.37
C VAL A 70 1.52 6.96 1.57
N THR A 71 2.36 7.96 1.78
CA THR A 71 2.03 9.10 2.63
C THR A 71 1.38 10.17 1.75
N PHE A 72 0.07 10.38 1.91
CA PHE A 72 -0.68 11.38 1.16
C PHE A 72 -0.44 12.78 1.69
N ARG A 73 -0.36 13.74 0.78
CA ARG A 73 -0.28 15.16 1.12
C ARG A 73 -1.65 15.73 1.53
N GLU A 74 -2.72 15.27 0.89
CA GLU A 74 -4.07 15.75 1.11
C GLU A 74 -4.87 14.75 1.93
N ALA A 75 -5.50 15.20 3.02
CA ALA A 75 -6.30 14.35 3.90
C ALA A 75 -7.46 13.66 3.14
N ASP A 76 -8.05 14.35 2.16
CA ASP A 76 -9.17 13.83 1.40
C ASP A 76 -8.76 12.66 0.49
N ASP A 77 -7.53 12.61 0.01
CA ASP A 77 -7.02 11.47 -0.76
C ASP A 77 -6.94 10.22 0.14
N TRP A 78 -6.41 10.39 1.35
CA TRP A 78 -6.33 9.33 2.35
C TRP A 78 -7.73 8.83 2.76
N ARG A 79 -8.68 9.74 3.05
CA ARG A 79 -10.06 9.38 3.41
C ARG A 79 -10.78 8.65 2.29
N ARG A 80 -10.57 9.06 1.03
CA ARG A 80 -11.14 8.36 -0.13
C ARG A 80 -10.60 6.93 -0.24
N LEU A 81 -9.31 6.73 0.05
CA LEU A 81 -8.73 5.38 0.04
C LEU A 81 -9.29 4.49 1.16
N VAL A 82 -9.45 5.04 2.38
CA VAL A 82 -10.11 4.31 3.48
C VAL A 82 -11.54 3.89 3.09
N ALA A 83 -12.33 4.81 2.54
CA ALA A 83 -13.70 4.54 2.10
C ALA A 83 -13.74 3.49 0.98
N LEU A 84 -12.82 3.55 0.02
CA LEU A 84 -12.67 2.55 -1.04
C LEU A 84 -12.35 1.17 -0.47
N ALA A 85 -11.37 1.08 0.44
CA ALA A 85 -10.97 -0.18 1.05
C ALA A 85 -12.12 -0.83 1.85
N ARG A 86 -12.90 -0.03 2.58
CA ARG A 86 -14.12 -0.51 3.27
C ARG A 86 -15.21 -0.95 2.30
N THR A 87 -15.48 -0.17 1.26
CA THR A 87 -16.53 -0.47 0.26
C THR A 87 -16.22 -1.74 -0.52
N ARG A 88 -14.94 -2.01 -0.77
CA ARG A 88 -14.45 -3.20 -1.48
C ARG A 88 -14.02 -4.33 -0.56
N GLU A 89 -14.33 -4.21 0.73
CA GLU A 89 -14.11 -5.26 1.74
C GLU A 89 -12.65 -5.79 1.76
N LEU A 90 -11.67 -4.88 1.59
CA LEU A 90 -10.26 -5.23 1.72
C LEU A 90 -9.92 -5.57 3.17
N GLU A 91 -8.99 -6.51 3.37
CA GLU A 91 -8.56 -6.90 4.70
C GLU A 91 -7.71 -5.80 5.36
N PHE A 92 -8.26 -5.19 6.41
CA PHE A 92 -7.49 -4.30 7.29
C PHE A 92 -6.68 -5.12 8.28
N PHE A 93 -5.36 -4.99 8.23
CA PHE A 93 -4.46 -5.47 9.28
C PHE A 93 -4.53 -4.56 10.52
N VAL A 94 -4.66 -3.26 10.29
CA VAL A 94 -4.91 -2.24 11.32
C VAL A 94 -5.94 -1.26 10.79
N GLU A 95 -7.06 -1.15 11.50
CA GLU A 95 -8.12 -0.17 11.21
C GLU A 95 -7.59 1.28 11.29
N PRO A 96 -8.24 2.24 10.61
CA PRO A 96 -7.85 3.65 10.67
C PRO A 96 -7.78 4.20 12.10
N PHE A 97 -6.67 4.87 12.42
CA PHE A 97 -6.41 5.43 13.75
C PHE A 97 -5.58 6.73 13.67
N HIS A 98 -5.66 7.54 14.73
CA HIS A 98 -4.78 8.69 14.97
C HIS A 98 -3.56 8.25 15.76
N ARG A 99 -2.38 8.69 15.34
CA ARG A 99 -1.11 8.44 16.03
C ARG A 99 -0.50 9.76 16.47
N PHE A 100 -0.04 9.81 17.72
CA PHE A 100 0.62 10.98 18.31
C PHE A 100 -0.25 12.25 18.39
N GLU A 101 -1.53 12.09 18.72
CA GLU A 101 -2.50 13.19 18.85
C GLU A 101 -1.98 14.37 19.67
N GLY A 102 -2.12 15.58 19.13
CA GLY A 102 -1.69 16.83 19.76
C GLY A 102 -0.18 17.15 19.63
N LYS A 103 0.59 16.30 18.95
CA LYS A 103 2.00 16.57 18.61
C LYS A 103 2.15 17.08 17.18
N VAL A 104 3.33 17.63 16.86
CA VAL A 104 3.62 18.13 15.50
C VAL A 104 3.66 16.97 14.50
N GLU A 105 4.11 15.80 14.94
CA GLU A 105 4.18 14.55 14.16
C GLU A 105 2.88 13.75 14.15
N GLU A 106 1.75 14.35 14.54
CA GLU A 106 0.43 13.71 14.47
C GLU A 106 0.12 13.28 13.03
N HIS A 107 -0.35 12.04 12.89
CA HIS A 107 -0.77 11.48 11.61
C HIS A 107 -1.89 10.47 11.75
N GLU A 108 -2.69 10.37 10.71
CA GLU A 108 -3.66 9.30 10.50
C GLU A 108 -2.96 8.15 9.78
N SER A 109 -3.24 6.91 10.17
CA SER A 109 -2.70 5.71 9.51
C SER A 109 -3.72 4.57 9.50
N PHE A 110 -3.62 3.69 8.51
CA PHE A 110 -4.23 2.36 8.50
C PHE A 110 -3.32 1.40 7.74
N MET A 111 -3.50 0.10 7.96
CA MET A 111 -2.77 -0.94 7.24
C MET A 111 -3.71 -1.95 6.59
N LEU A 112 -3.49 -2.25 5.31
CA LEU A 112 -4.10 -3.38 4.63
C LEU A 112 -3.14 -4.58 4.60
N LYS A 113 -3.70 -5.78 4.51
CA LYS A 113 -2.96 -7.02 4.26
C LYS A 113 -3.35 -7.58 2.90
N ASP A 114 -2.36 -7.83 2.04
CA ASP A 114 -2.61 -8.52 0.77
C ASP A 114 -2.70 -10.05 0.96
N PRO A 115 -3.11 -10.83 -0.05
CA PRO A 115 -3.26 -12.29 0.07
C PRO A 115 -1.96 -13.03 0.42
N SER A 116 -0.80 -12.42 0.15
CA SER A 116 0.53 -12.98 0.46
C SER A 116 1.08 -12.48 1.79
N GLY A 117 0.28 -11.72 2.54
CA GLY A 117 0.64 -11.16 3.85
C GLY A 117 1.57 -9.95 3.77
N ASN A 118 1.71 -9.31 2.60
CA ASN A 118 2.40 -8.02 2.56
C ASN A 118 1.53 -6.96 3.24
N LEU A 119 2.15 -6.12 4.07
CA LEU A 119 1.48 -5.05 4.79
C LEU A 119 1.61 -3.72 4.03
N LEU A 120 0.48 -3.08 3.75
CA LEU A 120 0.40 -1.79 3.07
C LEU A 120 -0.03 -0.72 4.06
N GLU A 121 0.83 0.23 4.41
CA GLU A 121 0.54 1.35 5.31
C GLU A 121 0.30 2.65 4.54
N PHE A 122 -0.83 3.30 4.82
CA PHE A 122 -1.16 4.59 4.21
C PHE A 122 -1.30 5.65 5.29
N LYS A 123 -0.60 6.77 5.11
CA LYS A 123 -0.50 7.84 6.11
C LYS A 123 -0.97 9.17 5.58
N TYR A 124 -1.39 10.03 6.50
CA TYR A 124 -1.54 11.46 6.27
C TYR A 124 -1.02 12.21 7.49
N TYR A 125 -0.07 13.13 7.29
CA TYR A 125 0.45 14.01 8.35
C TYR A 125 -0.20 15.38 8.24
N ALA A 126 -0.69 15.90 9.37
CA ALA A 126 -1.27 17.24 9.41
C ALA A 126 -0.23 18.33 9.09
N ASP A 127 1.01 18.14 9.55
CA ASP A 127 2.16 18.95 9.13
C ASP A 127 2.96 18.22 8.04
N PRO A 128 2.96 18.70 6.78
CA PRO A 128 3.64 18.01 5.68
C PRO A 128 5.16 17.97 5.83
N ARG A 129 5.74 18.77 6.74
CA ARG A 129 7.18 18.70 7.05
C ARG A 129 7.57 17.40 7.77
N MET A 130 6.60 16.70 8.37
CA MET A 130 6.80 15.46 9.13
C MET A 130 6.63 14.20 8.28
N MET A 131 6.46 14.31 6.96
CA MET A 131 6.35 13.18 6.05
C MET A 131 7.67 12.38 5.89
N TYR A 132 8.78 12.90 6.43
CA TYR A 132 10.14 12.35 6.36
C TYR A 132 10.78 12.39 7.75
#